data_AF-A0A9D5HFJ2-F1
#
_entry.id   AF-A0A9D5HFJ2-F1
#
_cell.length_a   1.000
_cell.length_b   1.000
_cell.length_c   1.000
_cell.angle_alpha   90.00
_cell.angle_beta   90.00
_cell.angle_gamma   90.00
#
_symmetry.space_group_name_H-M   'P 1'
#
loop_
_entity.id
_entity.type
_entity.pdbx_description
1 polymer ?
#
loop_
_entity_poly.entity_id
_entity_poly.type
_entity_poly.pdbx_seq_one_letter_code
_entity_poly.pdbx_strand_id
1 'polypeptide(L)'
;METTATAPATCPQLCRTSTCPAWLQAALADIEQRVNEVALTQPGTEESDTFADRAEFYYEKRPKLVNLLHDLHHRYVHLADRYSQSLLRRPHSPSPSNSPPDSPTSSAAESSLSFQPNLNPNQNSNPNPNPNPIATDLDFLIAELVIAGVEKEILVSEISESDRYRIEADRRMELQRSLVEVLESEREVLAGENARLGFRAAAAEAEARGLAGEVGWMRRRAGELARAVVKLREDHRVCLLSRRIEGLQAQIYALERRNGECYEAMKRREVEKGAEREEMERLKEENRRLREEAGRKGRRGWEKVGRGWARAGGGEWAPCVPDVEKQLGMGMGCYCW
;
A
#
# COMPACT_ATOMS: atom_id res chain seq x y z
N MET A 1 -39.96 -35.69 -20.22
CA MET A 1 -39.51 -34.65 -21.16
C MET A 1 -38.16 -35.10 -21.67
N GLU A 2 -38.15 -35.68 -22.86
CA GLU A 2 -36.98 -36.19 -23.54
C GLU A 2 -36.13 -35.00 -24.02
N THR A 3 -34.87 -34.96 -23.62
CA THR A 3 -33.88 -34.03 -24.18
C THR A 3 -32.91 -34.83 -25.04
N THR A 4 -33.16 -34.76 -26.34
CA THR A 4 -32.30 -35.23 -27.42
C THR A 4 -30.99 -34.44 -27.44
N ALA A 5 -29.87 -35.10 -27.13
CA ALA A 5 -28.53 -34.54 -27.30
C ALA A 5 -27.99 -34.88 -28.70
N THR A 6 -27.94 -33.84 -29.52
CA THR A 6 -27.44 -33.78 -30.89
C THR A 6 -25.93 -34.07 -30.94
N ALA A 7 -25.53 -34.96 -31.86
CA ALA A 7 -24.15 -35.34 -32.12
C ALA A 7 -23.30 -34.15 -32.62
N PRO A 8 -21.99 -34.09 -32.30
CA PRO A 8 -21.12 -33.05 -32.81
C PRO A 8 -20.87 -33.20 -34.31
N ALA A 9 -21.06 -32.10 -35.02
CA ALA A 9 -20.80 -31.96 -36.44
C ALA A 9 -19.34 -32.35 -36.77
N THR A 10 -19.21 -33.31 -37.67
CA THR A 10 -17.94 -33.75 -38.24
C THR A 10 -17.41 -32.65 -39.15
N CYS A 11 -16.24 -32.08 -38.84
CA CYS A 11 -15.51 -31.20 -39.74
C CYS A 11 -15.16 -31.96 -41.04
N PRO A 12 -15.31 -31.35 -42.23
CA PRO A 12 -14.91 -31.98 -43.47
C PRO A 12 -13.39 -32.16 -43.46
N GLN A 13 -12.95 -33.42 -43.52
CA GLN A 13 -11.55 -33.76 -43.79
C GLN A 13 -11.16 -33.20 -45.16
N LEU A 14 -10.56 -32.01 -45.18
CA LEU A 14 -9.84 -31.57 -46.36
C LEU A 14 -8.49 -32.31 -46.41
N CYS A 15 -8.23 -32.88 -47.59
CA CYS A 15 -6.93 -33.38 -48.05
C CYS A 15 -6.48 -34.75 -47.53
N ARG A 16 -7.30 -35.79 -47.76
CA ARG A 16 -6.77 -37.14 -48.04
C ARG A 16 -6.64 -37.33 -49.56
N THR A 17 -5.68 -36.64 -50.18
CA THR A 17 -5.14 -37.05 -51.48
C THR A 17 -3.71 -37.52 -51.26
N SER A 18 -3.39 -38.70 -51.76
CA SER A 18 -2.14 -39.46 -51.58
C SER A 18 -0.91 -38.83 -52.27
N THR A 19 -0.88 -37.51 -52.41
CA THR A 19 0.16 -36.76 -53.15
C THR A 19 0.68 -35.53 -52.41
N CYS A 20 0.16 -35.22 -51.21
CA CYS A 20 0.66 -34.09 -50.41
C CYS A 20 2.00 -34.47 -49.74
N PRO A 21 3.09 -33.69 -49.95
CA PRO A 21 4.38 -33.98 -49.33
C PRO A 21 4.29 -34.03 -47.80
N ALA A 22 4.99 -34.97 -47.17
CA ALA A 22 4.97 -35.13 -45.71
C ALA A 22 5.36 -33.85 -44.93
N TRP A 23 6.24 -33.01 -45.51
CA TRP A 23 6.63 -31.73 -44.92
C TRP A 23 5.49 -30.70 -44.90
N LEU A 24 4.59 -30.73 -45.88
CA LEU A 24 3.43 -29.84 -45.97
C LEU A 24 2.36 -30.27 -44.95
N GLN A 25 2.12 -31.58 -44.82
CA GLN A 25 1.22 -32.11 -43.80
C GLN A 25 1.68 -31.78 -42.38
N ALA A 26 2.98 -31.93 -42.08
CA ALA A 26 3.53 -31.58 -40.78
C ALA A 26 3.42 -30.07 -40.49
N ALA A 27 3.66 -29.22 -41.49
CA ALA A 27 3.54 -27.77 -41.35
C ALA A 27 2.09 -27.32 -41.10
N LEU A 28 1.12 -27.95 -41.78
CA LEU A 28 -0.31 -27.67 -41.57
C LEU A 28 -0.77 -28.13 -40.19
N ALA A 29 -0.30 -29.30 -39.71
CA ALA A 29 -0.62 -29.79 -38.37
C ALA A 29 -0.07 -28.87 -37.25
N ASP A 30 1.16 -28.34 -37.40
CA ASP A 30 1.73 -27.37 -36.44
C ASP A 30 0.98 -26.03 -36.45
N ILE A 31 0.50 -25.58 -37.62
CA ILE A 31 -0.37 -24.40 -37.74
C ILE A 31 -1.71 -24.64 -37.02
N GLU A 32 -2.35 -25.79 -37.27
CA GLU A 32 -3.61 -26.17 -36.62
C GLU A 32 -3.46 -26.28 -35.10
N GLN A 33 -2.36 -26.86 -34.62
CA GLN A 33 -2.08 -26.95 -33.18
C GLN A 33 -2.00 -25.56 -32.54
N ARG A 34 -1.27 -24.61 -33.15
CA ARG A 34 -1.11 -23.24 -32.62
C ARG A 34 -2.41 -22.44 -32.62
N VAL A 35 -3.24 -22.63 -33.65
CA VAL A 35 -4.59 -22.04 -33.70
C VAL A 35 -5.45 -22.61 -32.57
N ASN A 36 -5.38 -23.92 -32.34
CA ASN A 36 -6.13 -24.58 -31.28
C ASN A 36 -5.65 -24.17 -29.88
N GLU A 37 -4.34 -24.01 -29.66
CA GLU A 37 -3.79 -23.54 -28.37
C GLU A 37 -4.34 -22.16 -27.98
N VAL A 38 -4.53 -21.25 -28.94
CA VAL A 38 -5.10 -19.92 -28.69
C VAL A 38 -6.64 -19.93 -28.63
N ALA A 39 -7.30 -20.79 -29.39
CA ALA A 39 -8.76 -20.98 -29.29
C ALA A 39 -9.18 -21.60 -27.94
N LEU A 40 -8.39 -22.55 -27.43
CA LEU A 40 -8.63 -23.23 -26.14
C LEU A 40 -8.28 -22.38 -24.92
N THR A 41 -7.52 -21.29 -25.09
CA THR A 41 -7.29 -20.27 -24.05
C THR A 41 -8.39 -19.21 -24.02
N GLN A 42 -9.53 -19.43 -24.69
CA GLN A 42 -10.79 -18.79 -24.37
C GLN A 42 -11.47 -19.56 -23.23
N PRO A 43 -11.29 -19.18 -21.95
CA PRO A 43 -12.26 -19.59 -20.93
C PRO A 43 -13.63 -19.04 -21.34
N GLY A 44 -14.65 -19.87 -21.17
CA GLY A 44 -16.04 -19.50 -21.38
C GLY A 44 -16.38 -18.19 -20.68
N THR A 45 -17.26 -17.45 -21.29
CA THR A 45 -17.75 -16.11 -20.98
C THR A 45 -18.49 -15.97 -19.63
N GLU A 46 -18.06 -16.66 -18.56
CA GLU A 46 -18.90 -16.85 -17.36
C GLU A 46 -18.25 -16.42 -16.02
N GLU A 47 -17.01 -15.91 -15.96
CA GLU A 47 -16.36 -15.57 -14.66
C GLU A 47 -15.83 -14.13 -14.53
N SER A 48 -16.31 -13.16 -15.31
CA SER A 48 -15.86 -11.75 -15.17
C SER A 48 -17.04 -10.79 -15.21
N ASP A 49 -17.67 -10.59 -14.06
CA ASP A 49 -18.92 -9.81 -13.91
C ASP A 49 -18.73 -8.29 -13.97
N THR A 50 -17.50 -7.76 -14.01
CA THR A 50 -17.26 -6.31 -14.12
C THR A 50 -16.67 -5.86 -15.45
N PHE A 51 -16.99 -4.62 -15.86
CA PHE A 51 -16.46 -4.01 -17.07
C PHE A 51 -14.94 -3.84 -17.04
N ALA A 52 -14.36 -3.55 -15.87
CA ALA A 52 -12.92 -3.40 -15.70
C ALA A 52 -12.19 -4.71 -15.98
N ASP A 53 -12.65 -5.83 -15.42
CA ASP A 53 -12.05 -7.15 -15.63
C ASP A 53 -12.12 -7.58 -17.10
N ARG A 54 -13.24 -7.29 -17.78
CA ARG A 54 -13.38 -7.55 -19.23
C ARG A 54 -12.41 -6.71 -20.06
N ALA A 55 -12.20 -5.45 -19.69
CA ALA A 55 -11.25 -4.58 -20.37
C ALA A 55 -9.81 -5.03 -20.16
N GLU A 56 -9.43 -5.36 -18.92
CA GLU A 56 -8.10 -5.85 -18.57
C GLU A 56 -7.77 -7.15 -19.33
N PHE A 57 -8.69 -8.12 -19.31
CA PHE A 57 -8.56 -9.35 -20.07
C PHE A 57 -8.44 -9.13 -21.59
N TYR A 58 -9.22 -8.19 -22.15
CA TYR A 58 -9.12 -7.84 -23.57
C TYR A 58 -7.73 -7.29 -23.92
N TYR A 59 -7.21 -6.35 -23.12
CA TYR A 59 -5.91 -5.72 -23.38
C TYR A 59 -4.74 -6.68 -23.15
N GLU A 60 -4.85 -7.67 -22.26
CA GLU A 60 -3.86 -8.73 -22.11
C GLU A 60 -3.88 -9.75 -23.26
N LYS A 61 -5.05 -10.06 -23.81
CA LYS A 61 -5.22 -11.06 -24.88
C LYS A 61 -4.88 -10.53 -26.27
N ARG A 62 -5.19 -9.26 -26.52
CA ARG A 62 -4.93 -8.61 -27.82
C ARG A 62 -3.50 -8.80 -28.33
N PRO A 63 -2.43 -8.57 -27.55
CA PRO A 63 -1.05 -8.76 -28.05
C PRO A 63 -0.75 -10.23 -28.39
N LYS A 64 -1.28 -11.19 -27.62
CA LYS A 64 -1.10 -12.63 -27.88
C LYS A 64 -1.74 -13.04 -29.21
N LEU A 65 -2.94 -12.52 -29.50
CA LEU A 65 -3.64 -12.77 -30.76
C LEU A 65 -2.93 -12.11 -31.96
N VAL A 66 -2.46 -10.87 -31.80
CA VAL A 66 -1.69 -10.16 -32.85
C VAL A 66 -0.40 -10.91 -33.18
N ASN A 67 0.32 -11.40 -32.17
CA ASN A 67 1.53 -12.20 -32.37
C ASN A 67 1.26 -13.52 -33.10
N LEU A 68 0.16 -14.20 -32.76
CA LEU A 68 -0.25 -15.41 -33.48
C LEU A 68 -0.57 -15.12 -34.95
N LEU A 69 -1.36 -14.08 -35.24
CA LEU A 69 -1.70 -13.71 -36.62
C LEU A 69 -0.43 -13.40 -37.44
N HIS A 70 0.53 -12.72 -36.82
CA HIS A 70 1.81 -12.46 -37.45
C HIS A 70 2.58 -13.77 -37.73
N ASP A 71 2.70 -14.68 -36.76
CA ASP A 71 3.36 -15.98 -36.94
C ASP A 71 2.69 -16.83 -38.03
N LEU A 72 1.35 -16.88 -38.04
CA LEU A 72 0.56 -17.58 -39.06
C LEU A 72 0.79 -16.99 -40.45
N HIS A 73 0.79 -15.66 -40.59
CA HIS A 73 1.06 -14.99 -41.85
C HIS A 73 2.46 -15.33 -42.39
N HIS A 74 3.50 -15.26 -41.54
CA HIS A 74 4.87 -15.58 -41.94
C HIS A 74 5.01 -17.02 -42.39
N ARG A 75 4.41 -17.95 -41.64
CA ARG A 75 4.40 -19.37 -41.99
C ARG A 75 3.64 -19.64 -43.27
N TYR A 76 2.50 -18.99 -43.48
CA TYR A 76 1.74 -19.10 -44.72
C TYR A 76 2.56 -18.65 -45.93
N VAL A 77 3.19 -17.47 -45.85
CA VAL A 77 4.05 -16.95 -46.93
C VAL A 77 5.23 -17.90 -47.20
N HIS A 78 5.91 -18.37 -46.15
CA HIS A 78 7.00 -19.33 -46.27
C HIS A 78 6.54 -20.67 -46.86
N LEU A 79 5.37 -21.15 -46.47
CA LEU A 79 4.77 -22.39 -46.98
C LEU A 79 4.39 -22.27 -48.45
N ALA A 80 3.80 -21.13 -48.84
CA ALA A 80 3.46 -20.82 -50.22
C ALA A 80 4.70 -20.71 -51.12
N ASP A 81 5.76 -20.05 -50.65
CA ASP A 81 7.04 -19.94 -51.36
C ASP A 81 7.73 -21.31 -51.51
N ARG A 82 7.79 -22.10 -50.43
CA ARG A 82 8.36 -23.46 -50.52
C ARG A 82 7.53 -24.37 -51.42
N TYR A 83 6.20 -24.21 -51.42
CA TYR A 83 5.32 -24.98 -52.30
C TYR A 83 5.52 -24.59 -53.77
N SER A 84 5.58 -23.29 -54.09
CA SER A 84 5.85 -22.81 -55.45
C SER A 84 7.21 -23.30 -55.96
N GLN A 85 8.25 -23.25 -55.12
CA GLN A 85 9.57 -23.81 -55.42
C GLN A 85 9.54 -25.34 -55.62
N SER A 86 8.69 -26.06 -54.88
CA SER A 86 8.55 -27.51 -55.03
C SER A 86 7.87 -27.92 -56.32
N LEU A 87 6.93 -27.10 -56.82
CA LEU A 87 6.29 -27.28 -58.13
C LEU A 87 7.31 -27.04 -59.27
N LEU A 88 8.23 -26.10 -59.09
CA LEU A 88 9.32 -25.83 -60.05
C LEU A 88 10.40 -26.92 -60.07
N ARG A 89 10.49 -27.78 -59.05
CA ARG A 89 11.60 -28.74 -58.84
C ARG A 89 11.32 -30.22 -59.17
N ARG A 90 10.24 -30.59 -59.86
CA ARG A 90 10.01 -32.01 -60.24
C ARG A 90 9.35 -32.18 -61.63
N PRO A 91 9.89 -33.02 -62.56
CA PRO A 91 11.30 -33.29 -62.86
C PRO A 91 11.63 -33.22 -64.38
N HIS A 92 12.75 -32.58 -64.72
CA HIS A 92 13.72 -33.17 -65.65
C HIS A 92 15.05 -33.26 -64.90
N SER A 93 15.63 -34.45 -64.84
CA SER A 93 17.00 -34.69 -64.34
C SER A 93 17.73 -35.45 -65.45
N PRO A 94 19.02 -35.15 -65.73
CA PRO A 94 20.06 -35.79 -64.93
C PRO A 94 21.30 -34.92 -64.60
N SER A 95 21.91 -35.30 -63.47
CA SER A 95 23.36 -35.37 -63.18
C SER A 95 23.92 -34.38 -62.12
N PRO A 96 24.85 -34.85 -61.25
CA PRO A 96 25.21 -34.19 -60.01
C PRO A 96 26.51 -33.37 -60.13
N SER A 97 26.56 -32.19 -59.52
CA SER A 97 27.82 -31.55 -59.15
C SER A 97 27.63 -30.61 -57.96
N ASN A 98 28.21 -31.03 -56.84
CA ASN A 98 28.86 -30.27 -55.77
C ASN A 98 28.54 -28.78 -55.61
N SER A 99 27.93 -28.41 -54.47
CA SER A 99 28.46 -27.50 -53.42
C SER A 99 27.36 -26.70 -52.70
N PRO A 100 27.46 -26.51 -51.36
CA PRO A 100 26.69 -25.48 -50.63
C PRO A 100 27.65 -24.47 -49.93
N PRO A 101 27.14 -23.49 -49.15
CA PRO A 101 26.22 -22.40 -49.51
C PRO A 101 26.74 -21.02 -49.00
N ASP A 102 26.12 -19.90 -49.40
CA ASP A 102 25.81 -18.76 -48.51
C ASP A 102 24.96 -17.68 -49.25
N SER A 103 23.91 -17.23 -48.56
CA SER A 103 22.81 -16.32 -48.93
C SER A 103 23.14 -14.81 -48.74
N PRO A 104 22.19 -13.84 -48.82
CA PRO A 104 21.04 -13.60 -49.71
C PRO A 104 21.06 -12.17 -50.34
N THR A 105 20.13 -11.87 -51.26
CA THR A 105 19.35 -10.60 -51.38
C THR A 105 19.23 -10.02 -52.80
N SER A 106 18.01 -9.53 -53.08
CA SER A 106 17.60 -8.64 -54.17
C SER A 106 17.43 -9.23 -55.58
N SER A 107 16.27 -9.85 -55.81
CA SER A 107 15.69 -10.01 -57.15
C SER A 107 15.04 -8.69 -57.59
N ALA A 108 15.71 -7.96 -58.49
CA ALA A 108 15.07 -6.97 -59.34
C ALA A 108 14.73 -7.67 -60.67
N ALA A 109 13.44 -7.94 -60.88
CA ALA A 109 12.94 -8.49 -62.12
C ALA A 109 12.69 -7.34 -63.11
N GLU A 110 13.72 -6.92 -63.83
CA GLU A 110 13.54 -6.28 -65.14
C GLU A 110 13.59 -7.39 -66.21
N SER A 111 12.42 -7.94 -66.52
CA SER A 111 12.26 -8.87 -67.64
C SER A 111 12.23 -8.05 -68.94
N SER A 112 13.41 -7.78 -69.51
CA SER A 112 13.54 -7.23 -70.86
C SER A 112 13.34 -8.34 -71.89
N LEU A 113 12.16 -8.37 -72.51
CA LEU A 113 11.87 -9.17 -73.69
C LEU A 113 12.64 -8.59 -74.88
N SER A 114 13.79 -9.16 -75.21
CA SER A 114 14.45 -8.92 -76.49
C SER A 114 13.81 -9.79 -77.58
N PHE A 115 12.92 -9.20 -78.38
CA PHE A 115 12.54 -9.78 -79.66
C PHE A 115 13.73 -9.65 -80.62
N GLN A 116 14.48 -10.73 -80.86
CA GLN A 116 15.35 -10.85 -82.03
C GLN A 116 14.49 -11.29 -83.23
N PRO A 117 14.37 -10.49 -84.31
CA PRO A 117 13.79 -10.97 -85.55
C PRO A 117 14.80 -11.90 -86.24
N ASN A 118 14.46 -13.17 -86.33
CA ASN A 118 15.27 -14.19 -86.98
C ASN A 118 15.14 -14.03 -88.51
N LEU A 119 16.03 -13.26 -89.13
CA LEU A 119 16.14 -13.17 -90.59
C LEU A 119 16.94 -14.37 -91.13
N ASN A 120 16.23 -15.38 -91.61
CA ASN A 120 16.78 -16.48 -92.42
C ASN A 120 16.79 -16.07 -93.90
N PRO A 121 17.94 -15.94 -94.58
CA PRO A 121 17.97 -15.71 -96.02
C PRO A 121 18.24 -17.04 -96.72
N ASN A 122 17.18 -17.80 -97.04
CA ASN A 122 17.31 -18.85 -98.04
C ASN A 122 15.94 -19.29 -98.58
N GLN A 123 15.42 -18.55 -99.57
CA GLN A 123 14.58 -19.13 -100.61
C GLN A 123 14.92 -18.49 -101.95
N ASN A 124 15.56 -19.28 -102.79
CA ASN A 124 15.79 -19.01 -104.19
C ASN A 124 14.71 -19.76 -104.97
N SER A 125 13.75 -19.08 -105.58
CA SER A 125 13.07 -19.54 -106.81
C SER A 125 12.15 -18.46 -107.42
N ASN A 126 12.55 -18.03 -108.62
CA ASN A 126 11.77 -17.43 -109.72
C ASN A 126 11.12 -16.05 -109.56
N PRO A 127 11.61 -15.03 -110.32
CA PRO A 127 10.89 -13.79 -110.54
C PRO A 127 9.91 -13.95 -111.71
N ASN A 128 8.61 -13.84 -111.45
CA ASN A 128 7.62 -13.53 -112.48
C ASN A 128 7.44 -12.00 -112.53
N PRO A 129 7.70 -11.31 -113.65
CA PRO A 129 7.69 -9.86 -113.68
C PRO A 129 6.27 -9.36 -113.96
N ASN A 130 5.57 -8.94 -112.89
CA ASN A 130 4.78 -7.70 -112.83
C ASN A 130 3.79 -7.76 -111.65
N PRO A 131 4.15 -7.16 -110.52
CA PRO A 131 3.30 -6.18 -109.86
C PRO A 131 3.79 -4.79 -110.25
N ASN A 132 2.86 -3.88 -110.56
CA ASN A 132 3.21 -2.47 -110.72
C ASN A 132 3.92 -2.01 -109.43
N PRO A 133 5.20 -1.57 -109.48
CA PRO A 133 5.97 -1.22 -108.29
C PRO A 133 5.33 -0.07 -107.50
N ILE A 134 4.50 0.73 -108.17
CA ILE A 134 3.78 1.87 -107.61
C ILE A 134 2.63 1.43 -106.68
N ALA A 135 2.01 0.26 -106.93
CA ALA A 135 0.85 -0.21 -106.15
C ALA A 135 1.29 -0.85 -104.82
N THR A 136 2.36 -1.65 -104.82
CA THR A 136 2.93 -2.26 -103.61
C THR A 136 3.56 -1.25 -102.65
N ASP A 137 4.14 -0.18 -103.18
CA ASP A 137 4.76 0.90 -102.39
C ASP A 137 3.70 1.77 -101.70
N LEU A 138 2.57 1.99 -102.38
CA LEU A 138 1.40 2.66 -101.82
C LEU A 138 0.73 1.83 -100.72
N ASP A 139 0.57 0.51 -100.94
CA ASP A 139 -0.02 -0.39 -99.93
C ASP A 139 0.85 -0.46 -98.66
N PHE A 140 2.18 -0.41 -98.80
CA PHE A 140 3.10 -0.33 -97.67
C PHE A 140 2.97 0.99 -96.89
N LEU A 141 2.90 2.12 -97.60
CA LEU A 141 2.66 3.44 -97.01
C LEU A 141 1.31 3.52 -96.28
N ILE A 142 0.27 2.91 -96.85
CA ILE A 142 -1.05 2.82 -96.22
C ILE A 142 -0.97 1.97 -94.95
N ALA A 143 -0.30 0.81 -95.00
CA ALA A 143 -0.11 -0.03 -93.83
C ALA A 143 0.68 0.69 -92.71
N GLU A 144 1.74 1.41 -93.06
CA GLU A 144 2.54 2.19 -92.10
C GLU A 144 1.71 3.31 -91.46
N LEU A 145 0.89 4.03 -92.24
CA LEU A 145 -0.01 5.07 -91.72
C LEU A 145 -1.06 4.49 -90.77
N VAL A 146 -1.61 3.31 -91.08
CA VAL A 146 -2.58 2.62 -90.22
C VAL A 146 -1.92 2.15 -88.93
N ILE A 147 -0.73 1.56 -89.01
CA ILE A 147 0.05 1.14 -87.84
C ILE A 147 0.36 2.35 -86.96
N ALA A 148 0.90 3.42 -87.53
CA ALA A 148 1.19 4.66 -86.80
C ALA A 148 -0.07 5.31 -86.20
N GLY A 149 -1.21 5.20 -86.86
CA GLY A 149 -2.50 5.65 -86.35
C GLY A 149 -2.96 4.87 -85.12
N VAL A 150 -2.88 3.54 -85.18
CA VAL A 150 -3.23 2.65 -84.06
C VAL A 150 -2.26 2.83 -82.89
N GLU A 151 -0.95 2.89 -83.16
CA GLU A 151 0.07 3.15 -82.13
C GLU A 151 -0.17 4.48 -81.42
N LYS A 152 -0.54 5.53 -82.18
CA LYS A 152 -0.92 6.82 -81.59
C LYS A 152 -2.15 6.70 -80.68
N GLU A 153 -3.18 5.97 -81.07
CA GLU A 153 -4.38 5.77 -80.24
C GLU A 153 -4.07 4.99 -78.96
N ILE A 154 -3.24 3.94 -79.05
CA ILE A 154 -2.76 3.17 -77.89
C ILE A 154 -2.01 4.08 -76.92
N LEU A 155 -1.04 4.85 -77.42
CA LEU A 155 -0.26 5.77 -76.59
C LEU A 155 -1.14 6.85 -75.95
N VAL A 156 -2.14 7.38 -76.66
CA VAL A 156 -3.10 8.34 -76.09
C VAL A 156 -3.92 7.69 -74.96
N SER A 157 -4.35 6.44 -75.12
CA SER A 157 -5.05 5.71 -74.07
C SER A 157 -4.17 5.50 -72.83
N GLU A 158 -2.92 5.05 -73.03
CA GLU A 158 -1.96 4.82 -71.94
C GLU A 158 -1.60 6.10 -71.18
N ILE A 159 -1.43 7.22 -71.89
CA ILE A 159 -1.23 8.53 -71.27
C ILE A 159 -2.46 8.92 -70.44
N SER A 160 -3.66 8.71 -70.98
CA SER A 160 -4.90 9.04 -70.26
C SER A 160 -5.12 8.21 -69.00
N GLU A 161 -4.74 6.92 -69.02
CA GLU A 161 -4.77 6.05 -67.84
C GLU A 161 -3.71 6.47 -66.82
N SER A 162 -2.50 6.77 -67.29
CA SER A 162 -1.41 7.27 -66.44
C SER A 162 -1.79 8.58 -65.76
N ASP A 163 -2.44 9.50 -66.47
CA ASP A 163 -2.94 10.76 -65.90
C ASP A 163 -4.01 10.52 -64.83
N ARG A 164 -4.92 9.56 -65.03
CA ARG A 164 -5.90 9.17 -64.00
C ARG A 164 -5.23 8.63 -62.75
N TYR A 165 -4.23 7.76 -62.88
CA TYR A 165 -3.47 7.25 -61.75
C TYR A 165 -2.71 8.37 -61.03
N ARG A 166 -2.14 9.32 -61.76
CA ARG A 166 -1.46 10.49 -61.18
C ARG A 166 -2.42 11.37 -60.39
N ILE A 167 -3.59 11.70 -60.94
CA ILE A 167 -4.61 12.50 -60.24
C ILE A 167 -5.08 11.79 -58.96
N GLU A 168 -5.31 10.48 -59.01
CA GLU A 168 -5.70 9.70 -57.84
C GLU A 168 -4.58 9.63 -56.80
N ALA A 169 -3.32 9.51 -57.23
CA ALA A 169 -2.16 9.57 -56.33
C ALA A 169 -2.01 10.95 -55.68
N ASP A 170 -2.20 12.03 -56.44
CA ASP A 170 -2.15 13.41 -55.94
C ASP A 170 -3.24 13.64 -54.89
N ARG A 171 -4.47 13.17 -55.16
CA ARG A 171 -5.58 13.23 -54.19
C ARG A 171 -5.27 12.45 -52.91
N ARG A 172 -4.67 11.27 -53.02
CA ARG A 172 -4.26 10.47 -51.85
C ARG A 172 -3.18 11.18 -51.04
N MET A 173 -2.19 11.78 -51.70
CA MET A 173 -1.14 12.57 -51.04
C MET A 173 -1.74 13.78 -50.33
N GLU A 174 -2.71 14.46 -50.93
CA GLU A 174 -3.39 15.60 -50.31
C GLU A 174 -4.20 15.20 -49.07
N LEU A 175 -4.96 14.10 -49.14
CA LEU A 175 -5.68 13.56 -47.99
C LEU A 175 -4.73 13.14 -46.86
N GLN A 176 -3.61 12.50 -47.20
CA GLN A 176 -2.59 12.14 -46.22
C GLN A 176 -1.97 13.38 -45.56
N ARG A 177 -1.69 14.45 -46.31
CA ARG A 177 -1.21 15.72 -45.75
C ARG A 177 -2.24 16.34 -44.80
N SER A 178 -3.50 16.41 -45.21
CA SER A 178 -4.58 16.96 -44.36
C SER A 178 -4.75 16.16 -43.07
N LEU A 179 -4.67 14.82 -43.14
CA LEU A 179 -4.72 13.98 -41.94
C LEU A 179 -3.55 14.28 -40.98
N VAL A 180 -2.34 14.44 -41.51
CA VAL A 180 -1.17 14.79 -40.69
C VAL A 180 -1.37 16.14 -40.02
N GLU A 181 -1.86 17.15 -40.74
CA GLU A 181 -2.14 18.48 -40.19
C GLU A 181 -3.16 18.44 -39.05
N VAL A 182 -4.24 17.66 -39.20
CA VAL A 182 -5.23 17.47 -38.12
C VAL A 182 -4.59 16.82 -36.90
N LEU A 183 -3.83 15.74 -37.09
CA LEU A 183 -3.15 15.05 -35.98
C LEU A 183 -2.12 15.95 -35.28
N GLU A 184 -1.40 16.78 -36.03
CA GLU A 184 -0.48 17.77 -35.47
C GLU A 184 -1.22 18.83 -34.65
N SER A 185 -2.36 19.31 -35.14
CA SER A 185 -3.20 20.27 -34.41
C SER A 185 -3.78 19.66 -33.11
N GLU A 186 -4.24 18.41 -33.15
CA GLU A 186 -4.72 17.69 -31.96
C GLU A 186 -3.60 17.50 -30.95
N ARG A 187 -2.40 17.12 -31.41
CA ARG A 187 -1.21 17.00 -30.55
C ARG A 187 -0.89 18.32 -29.84
N GLU A 188 -0.97 19.44 -30.55
CA GLU A 188 -0.71 20.77 -29.98
C GLU A 188 -1.76 21.17 -28.94
N VAL A 189 -3.04 20.93 -29.21
CA VAL A 189 -4.13 21.17 -28.24
C VAL A 189 -3.90 20.33 -26.98
N LEU A 190 -3.64 19.02 -27.13
CA LEU A 190 -3.39 18.12 -26.01
C LEU A 190 -2.13 18.51 -25.22
N ALA A 191 -1.08 18.97 -25.90
CA ALA A 191 0.11 19.48 -25.23
C ALA A 191 -0.20 20.74 -24.40
N GLY A 192 -1.04 21.63 -24.92
CA GLY A 192 -1.52 22.82 -24.19
C GLY A 192 -2.38 22.45 -22.97
N GLU A 193 -3.30 21.50 -23.12
CA GLU A 193 -4.11 21.01 -22.01
C GLU A 193 -3.27 20.31 -20.94
N ASN A 194 -2.31 19.48 -21.32
CA ASN A 194 -1.38 18.84 -20.41
C ASN A 194 -0.53 19.87 -19.64
N ALA A 195 -0.05 20.92 -20.31
CA ALA A 195 0.66 22.00 -19.63
C ALA A 195 -0.24 22.70 -18.61
N ARG A 196 -1.50 23.02 -18.99
CA ARG A 196 -2.49 23.64 -18.08
C ARG A 196 -2.81 22.76 -16.87
N LEU A 197 -2.99 21.46 -17.07
CA LEU A 197 -3.21 20.49 -16.00
C LEU A 197 -1.97 20.39 -15.11
N GLY A 198 -0.76 20.40 -15.69
CA GLY A 198 0.50 20.45 -14.96
C GLY A 198 0.59 21.66 -14.02
N PHE A 199 0.24 22.86 -14.49
CA PHE A 199 0.20 24.06 -13.65
C PHE A 199 -0.82 23.95 -12.51
N ARG A 200 -2.01 23.40 -12.78
CA ARG A 200 -3.03 23.17 -11.75
C ARG A 200 -2.58 22.16 -10.70
N ALA A 201 -1.95 21.07 -11.12
CA ALA A 201 -1.39 20.07 -10.22
C ALA A 201 -0.30 20.69 -9.34
N ALA A 202 0.64 21.43 -9.94
CA ALA A 202 1.71 22.10 -9.19
C ALA A 202 1.17 23.12 -8.18
N ALA A 203 0.12 23.87 -8.53
CA ALA A 203 -0.55 24.80 -7.62
C ALA A 203 -1.22 24.07 -6.45
N ALA A 204 -1.98 22.99 -6.73
CA ALA A 204 -2.61 22.18 -5.70
C ALA A 204 -1.57 21.54 -4.76
N GLU A 205 -0.44 21.08 -5.29
CA GLU A 205 0.66 20.58 -4.46
C GLU A 205 1.30 21.67 -3.59
N ALA A 206 1.43 22.90 -4.10
CA ALA A 206 1.95 24.01 -3.31
C ALA A 206 1.03 24.35 -2.13
N GLU A 207 -0.28 24.39 -2.37
CA GLU A 207 -1.30 24.56 -1.31
C GLU A 207 -1.25 23.42 -0.30
N ALA A 208 -1.18 22.17 -0.75
CA ALA A 208 -1.08 21.00 0.13
C ALA A 208 0.19 21.04 1.01
N ARG A 209 1.33 21.46 0.46
CA ARG A 209 2.57 21.67 1.24
C ARG A 209 2.39 22.78 2.28
N GLY A 210 1.71 23.88 1.93
CA GLY A 210 1.37 24.96 2.86
C GLY A 210 0.53 24.47 4.04
N LEU A 211 -0.59 23.78 3.74
CA LEU A 211 -1.48 23.20 4.75
C LEU A 211 -0.78 22.17 5.64
N ALA A 212 0.09 21.33 5.07
CA ALA A 212 0.89 20.38 5.85
C ALA A 212 1.82 21.11 6.85
N GLY A 213 2.39 22.25 6.46
CA GLY A 213 3.16 23.13 7.32
C GLY A 213 2.34 23.67 8.49
N GLU A 214 1.13 24.18 8.22
CA GLU A 214 0.21 24.70 9.23
C GLU A 214 -0.24 23.63 10.22
N VAL A 215 -0.65 22.46 9.73
CA VAL A 215 -1.02 21.30 10.58
C VAL A 215 0.16 20.87 11.43
N GLY A 216 1.37 20.84 10.87
CA GLY A 216 2.60 20.55 11.61
C GLY A 216 2.87 21.57 12.73
N TRP A 217 2.65 22.85 12.46
CA TRP A 217 2.77 23.90 13.48
C TRP A 217 1.72 23.75 14.59
N MET A 218 0.45 23.55 14.23
CA MET A 218 -0.64 23.36 15.20
C MET A 218 -0.38 22.13 16.09
N ARG A 219 0.08 21.02 15.51
CA ARG A 219 0.43 19.79 16.26
C ARG A 219 1.55 20.03 17.26
N ARG A 220 2.60 20.76 16.88
CA ARG A 220 3.69 21.14 17.81
C ARG A 220 3.14 21.99 18.95
N ARG A 221 2.32 23.00 18.63
CA ARG A 221 1.74 23.90 19.62
C ARG A 221 0.81 23.18 20.59
N ALA A 222 -0.04 22.28 20.10
CA ALA A 222 -0.88 21.43 20.93
C ALA A 222 -0.03 20.52 21.85
N GLY A 223 1.07 19.97 21.34
CA GLY A 223 2.02 19.19 22.14
C GLY A 223 2.70 19.99 23.25
N GLU A 224 3.07 21.24 23.00
CA GLU A 224 3.60 22.15 24.02
C GLU A 224 2.57 22.44 25.12
N LEU A 225 1.34 22.77 24.73
CA LEU A 225 0.25 23.02 25.67
C LEU A 225 -0.07 21.79 26.51
N ALA A 226 -0.10 20.59 25.91
CA ALA A 226 -0.30 19.35 26.64
C ALA A 226 0.77 19.12 27.71
N ARG A 227 2.05 19.35 27.38
CA ARG A 227 3.16 19.27 28.34
C ARG A 227 3.01 20.28 29.47
N ALA A 228 2.64 21.52 29.15
CA ALA A 228 2.43 22.56 30.15
C ALA A 228 1.30 22.19 31.13
N VAL A 229 0.19 21.64 30.64
CA VAL A 229 -0.93 21.20 31.49
C VAL A 229 -0.52 20.07 32.42
N VAL A 230 0.24 19.08 31.94
CA VAL A 230 0.74 18.00 32.80
C VAL A 230 1.62 18.57 33.92
N LYS A 231 2.56 19.44 33.56
CA LYS A 231 3.44 20.09 34.54
C LYS A 231 2.66 20.88 35.59
N LEU A 232 1.65 21.66 35.19
CA LEU A 232 0.81 22.40 36.14
C LEU A 232 0.05 21.49 37.12
N ARG A 233 -0.39 20.31 36.67
CA ARG A 233 -1.06 19.33 37.54
C ARG A 233 -0.08 18.74 38.56
N GLU A 234 1.13 18.42 38.13
CA GLU A 234 2.20 17.95 39.01
C GLU A 234 2.60 19.00 40.03
N ASP A 235 2.85 20.25 39.59
CA ASP A 235 3.18 21.38 40.46
C ASP A 235 2.08 21.61 41.50
N HIS A 236 0.80 21.58 41.09
CA HIS A 236 -0.32 21.71 42.03
C HIS A 236 -0.35 20.58 43.07
N ARG A 237 -0.11 19.33 42.65
CA ARG A 237 -0.05 18.19 43.56
C ARG A 237 1.12 18.32 44.55
N VAL A 238 2.29 18.76 44.09
CA VAL A 238 3.44 19.03 44.94
C VAL A 238 3.09 20.09 45.97
N CYS A 239 2.48 21.21 45.56
CA CYS A 239 2.04 22.26 46.49
C CYS A 239 1.10 21.73 47.59
N LEU A 240 0.09 20.92 47.23
CA LEU A 240 -0.85 20.36 48.20
C LEU A 240 -0.15 19.42 49.20
N LEU A 241 0.77 18.58 48.71
CA LEU A 241 1.53 17.67 49.55
C LEU A 241 2.49 18.42 50.48
N SER A 242 3.19 19.45 49.99
CA SER A 242 4.06 20.29 50.82
C SER A 242 3.30 20.92 51.97
N ARG A 243 2.12 21.50 51.71
CA ARG A 243 1.26 22.07 52.76
C ARG A 243 0.79 21.02 53.77
N ARG A 244 0.51 19.78 53.33
CA ARG A 244 0.16 18.68 54.23
C ARG A 244 1.34 18.26 55.10
N ILE A 245 2.54 18.19 54.53
CA ILE A 245 3.77 17.88 55.25
C ILE A 245 4.03 18.93 56.33
N GLU A 246 3.94 20.22 55.99
CA GLU A 246 4.08 21.32 56.97
C GLU A 246 3.08 21.20 58.12
N GLY A 247 1.81 20.90 57.81
CA GLY A 247 0.78 20.67 58.82
C GLY A 247 1.09 19.48 59.74
N LEU A 248 1.57 18.37 59.18
CA LEU A 248 1.97 17.19 59.95
C LEU A 248 3.22 17.47 60.81
N GLN A 249 4.20 18.20 60.27
CA GLN A 249 5.38 18.63 61.01
C GLN A 249 4.98 19.50 62.21
N ALA A 250 4.10 20.48 62.03
CA ALA A 250 3.60 21.31 63.12
C ALA A 250 2.89 20.47 64.22
N GLN A 251 2.15 19.43 63.83
CA GLN A 251 1.52 18.50 64.78
C GLN A 251 2.56 17.68 65.55
N ILE A 252 3.57 17.15 64.86
CA ILE A 252 4.68 16.41 65.49
C ILE A 252 5.38 17.32 66.51
N TYR A 253 5.76 18.54 66.14
CA TYR A 253 6.39 19.49 67.06
C TYR A 253 5.53 19.79 68.29
N ALA A 254 4.21 19.94 68.11
CA ALA A 254 3.30 20.17 69.23
C ALA A 254 3.21 18.95 70.17
N LEU A 255 3.20 17.74 69.61
CA LEU A 255 3.21 16.49 70.38
C LEU A 255 4.54 16.29 71.11
N GLU A 256 5.66 16.54 70.44
CA GLU A 256 7.01 16.48 71.04
C GLU A 256 7.12 17.43 72.24
N ARG A 257 6.60 18.66 72.11
CA ARG A 257 6.56 19.62 73.22
C ARG A 257 5.74 19.10 74.40
N ARG A 258 4.51 18.63 74.16
CA ARG A 258 3.63 18.08 75.20
C ARG A 258 4.24 16.85 75.86
N ASN A 259 4.85 15.96 75.07
CA ASN A 259 5.55 14.79 75.60
C ASN A 259 6.70 15.23 76.51
N GLY A 260 7.50 16.22 76.09
CA GLY A 260 8.55 16.81 76.92
C GLY A 260 8.03 17.37 78.24
N GLU A 261 6.93 18.13 78.22
CA GLU A 261 6.26 18.64 79.43
C GLU A 261 5.80 17.50 80.36
N CYS A 262 5.21 16.43 79.79
CA CYS A 262 4.81 15.24 80.54
C CYS A 262 6.01 14.55 81.20
N TYR A 263 7.14 14.40 80.48
CA TYR A 263 8.36 13.83 81.04
C TYR A 263 8.92 14.65 82.19
N GLU A 264 8.99 15.98 82.04
CA GLU A 264 9.47 16.87 83.11
C GLU A 264 8.52 16.85 84.33
N ALA A 265 7.21 16.78 84.12
CA ALA A 265 6.23 16.65 85.19
C ALA A 265 6.41 15.33 85.97
N MET A 266 6.65 14.22 85.27
CA MET A 266 6.94 12.93 85.89
C MET A 266 8.23 12.99 86.72
N LYS A 267 9.30 13.58 86.17
CA LYS A 267 10.58 13.76 86.87
C LYS A 267 10.43 14.62 88.13
N ARG A 268 9.66 15.72 88.08
CA ARG A 268 9.36 16.54 89.27
C ARG A 268 8.64 15.75 90.35
N ARG A 269 7.61 14.97 89.99
CA ARG A 269 6.88 14.10 90.92
C ARG A 269 7.77 13.03 91.56
N GLU A 270 8.78 12.53 90.85
CA GLU A 270 9.74 11.58 91.43
C GLU A 270 10.64 12.25 92.46
N VAL A 271 11.12 13.47 92.19
CA VAL A 271 11.91 14.26 93.15
C VAL A 271 11.07 14.61 94.38
N GLU A 272 9.83 15.07 94.20
CA GLU A 272 8.89 15.34 95.30
C GLU A 272 8.67 14.10 96.16
N LYS A 273 8.37 12.94 95.54
CA LYS A 273 8.26 11.66 96.28
C LYS A 273 9.55 11.26 96.99
N GLY A 274 10.71 11.59 96.44
CA GLY A 274 12.01 11.39 97.09
C GLY A 274 12.16 12.26 98.34
N ALA A 275 11.84 13.55 98.22
CA ALA A 275 11.87 14.50 99.32
C ALA A 275 10.87 14.13 100.42
N GLU A 276 9.65 13.72 100.06
CA GLU A 276 8.64 13.21 101.01
C GLU A 276 9.14 11.97 101.76
N ARG A 277 9.84 11.04 101.08
CA ARG A 277 10.45 9.87 101.73
C ARG A 277 11.56 10.27 102.69
N GLU A 278 12.44 11.19 102.29
CA GLU A 278 13.50 11.71 103.16
C GLU A 278 12.92 12.43 104.38
N GLU A 279 11.90 13.26 104.20
CA GLU A 279 11.20 13.95 105.29
C GLU A 279 10.53 12.94 106.22
N MET A 280 9.85 11.93 105.69
CA MET A 280 9.28 10.83 106.45
C MET A 280 10.34 10.10 107.28
N GLU A 281 11.52 9.83 106.73
CA GLU A 281 12.62 9.23 107.49
C GLU A 281 13.15 10.16 108.57
N ARG A 282 13.35 11.45 108.30
CA ARG A 282 13.75 12.44 109.32
C ARG A 282 12.74 12.51 110.48
N LEU A 283 11.44 12.59 110.15
CA LEU A 283 10.36 12.59 111.14
C LEU A 283 10.31 11.28 111.94
N LYS A 284 10.60 10.12 111.33
CA LYS A 284 10.73 8.85 112.05
C LYS A 284 11.92 8.86 113.02
N GLU A 285 13.06 9.38 112.58
CA GLU A 285 14.26 9.48 113.42
C GLU A 285 14.06 10.43 114.60
N GLU A 286 13.44 11.58 114.36
CA GLU A 286 13.06 12.54 115.40
C GLU A 286 12.03 11.93 116.35
N ASN A 287 11.00 11.26 115.84
CA ASN A 287 10.04 10.52 116.67
C ASN A 287 10.71 9.42 117.50
N ARG A 288 11.69 8.69 116.93
CA ARG A 288 12.49 7.70 117.65
C ARG A 288 13.26 8.37 118.80
N ARG A 289 13.93 9.48 118.52
CA ARG A 289 14.66 10.26 119.54
C ARG A 289 13.72 10.77 120.64
N LEU A 290 12.59 11.36 120.28
CA LEU A 290 11.58 11.84 121.23
C LEU A 290 11.03 10.68 122.07
N ARG A 291 10.81 9.50 121.49
CA ARG A 291 10.43 8.28 122.23
C ARG A 291 11.52 7.82 123.19
N GLU A 292 12.79 7.87 122.79
CA GLU A 292 13.91 7.55 123.69
C GLU A 292 14.05 8.57 124.83
N GLU A 293 13.89 9.86 124.54
CA GLU A 293 13.89 10.94 125.55
C GLU A 293 12.69 10.82 126.50
N ALA A 294 11.50 10.52 125.97
CA ALA A 294 10.31 10.18 126.75
C ALA A 294 10.50 8.87 127.54
N GLY A 295 11.25 7.90 127.04
CA GLY A 295 11.65 6.69 127.76
C GLY A 295 12.65 6.96 128.89
N ARG A 296 13.55 7.96 128.74
CA ARG A 296 14.46 8.41 129.81
C ARG A 296 13.75 9.27 130.86
N LYS A 297 12.80 10.12 130.46
CA LYS A 297 11.91 10.84 131.39
C LYS A 297 10.91 9.88 132.06
N GLY A 298 10.43 8.89 131.32
CA GLY A 298 9.68 7.73 131.80
C GLY A 298 10.48 6.99 132.86
N ARG A 299 11.75 6.62 132.62
CA ARG A 299 12.60 6.00 133.66
C ARG A 299 12.89 6.88 134.90
N ARG A 300 12.74 8.21 134.81
CA ARG A 300 12.82 9.13 135.98
C ARG A 300 11.46 9.44 136.62
N GLY A 301 10.34 9.20 135.92
CA GLY A 301 8.98 9.38 136.40
C GLY A 301 8.27 8.09 136.84
N TRP A 302 8.76 6.93 136.40
CA TRP A 302 8.26 5.59 136.75
C TRP A 302 8.90 5.02 138.03
N GLU A 303 9.55 5.86 138.83
CA GLU A 303 9.74 5.62 140.27
C GLU A 303 8.71 6.39 141.13
N LYS A 304 7.87 7.24 140.53
CA LYS A 304 6.87 8.05 141.28
C LYS A 304 5.47 8.15 140.63
N VAL A 305 5.08 7.32 139.66
CA VAL A 305 3.64 7.10 139.33
C VAL A 305 3.47 5.64 138.91
N GLY A 306 3.48 4.76 139.92
CA GLY A 306 3.21 3.33 139.78
C GLY A 306 2.17 2.86 140.77
N ARG A 307 1.29 3.75 141.28
CA ARG A 307 0.13 3.46 142.13
C ARG A 307 -0.81 4.67 142.02
N GLY A 308 -1.90 4.61 141.24
CA GLY A 308 -2.81 5.76 141.20
C GLY A 308 -4.03 5.71 140.28
N TRP A 309 -4.01 4.93 139.19
CA TRP A 309 -5.17 4.85 138.28
C TRP A 309 -5.69 3.42 138.20
N ALA A 310 -6.18 2.94 139.33
CA ALA A 310 -6.99 1.73 139.45
C ALA A 310 -8.06 1.94 140.52
N ARG A 311 -8.89 2.99 140.35
CA ARG A 311 -10.25 3.07 140.91
C ARG A 311 -10.95 4.37 140.47
N ALA A 312 -12.25 4.24 140.24
CA ALA A 312 -13.19 5.25 139.75
C ALA A 312 -13.05 5.51 138.24
N GLY A 313 -13.90 4.99 137.34
CA GLY A 313 -15.23 4.43 137.50
C GLY A 313 -16.26 5.39 136.90
N GLY A 314 -17.13 4.84 136.06
CA GLY A 314 -18.47 5.36 135.78
C GLY A 314 -18.54 6.59 134.88
N GLY A 315 -18.98 6.39 133.64
CA GLY A 315 -19.41 7.48 132.77
C GLY A 315 -19.70 6.98 131.37
N GLU A 316 -20.92 6.49 131.15
CA GLU A 316 -21.50 6.32 129.82
C GLU A 316 -21.44 7.66 129.05
N TRP A 317 -20.88 7.64 127.85
CA TRP A 317 -20.99 8.71 126.86
C TRP A 317 -20.96 8.10 125.45
N ALA A 318 -22.14 8.04 124.84
CA ALA A 318 -22.38 8.17 123.39
C ALA A 318 -23.19 9.47 123.22
N PRO A 319 -23.30 10.15 122.05
CA PRO A 319 -23.19 9.71 120.64
C PRO A 319 -22.27 10.69 119.83
N CYS A 320 -22.06 10.67 118.50
CA CYS A 320 -22.98 10.65 117.36
C CYS A 320 -22.23 10.28 116.07
N VAL A 321 -22.88 9.42 115.28
CA VAL A 321 -22.66 9.25 113.83
C VAL A 321 -23.53 10.28 113.11
N PRO A 322 -23.04 11.00 112.08
CA PRO A 322 -23.90 11.58 111.08
C PRO A 322 -23.96 10.66 109.86
N ASP A 323 -25.10 9.99 109.72
CA ASP A 323 -25.63 9.59 108.42
C ASP A 323 -26.03 10.86 107.67
N VAL A 324 -25.49 11.05 106.46
CA VAL A 324 -26.08 11.94 105.46
C VAL A 324 -26.30 11.12 104.21
N GLU A 325 -27.51 10.58 104.13
CA GLU A 325 -28.16 10.13 102.92
C GLU A 325 -28.55 11.36 102.09
N LYS A 326 -28.04 11.47 100.85
CA LYS A 326 -28.70 12.27 99.81
C LYS A 326 -28.47 11.64 98.44
N GLN A 327 -29.58 11.13 97.91
CA GLN A 327 -29.86 10.88 96.51
C GLN A 327 -29.42 12.06 95.63
N LEU A 328 -28.89 11.74 94.45
CA LEU A 328 -29.39 12.27 93.17
C LEU A 328 -28.76 11.47 92.02
N GLY A 329 -29.60 10.68 91.37
CA GLY A 329 -29.30 10.14 90.05
C GLY A 329 -29.38 11.24 88.99
N MET A 330 -28.41 11.23 88.09
CA MET A 330 -28.39 11.77 86.73
C MET A 330 -27.15 11.09 86.13
N GLY A 331 -27.24 10.18 85.17
CA GLY A 331 -27.80 10.40 83.84
C GLY A 331 -26.65 10.74 82.89
N MET A 332 -26.58 10.01 81.76
CA MET A 332 -25.63 10.13 80.62
C MET A 332 -24.29 9.39 80.88
N GLY A 333 -23.95 8.31 80.19
CA GLY A 333 -24.25 7.98 78.79
C GLY A 333 -23.40 8.84 77.88
N CYS A 334 -22.20 8.37 77.52
CA CYS A 334 -21.52 8.82 76.31
C CYS A 334 -20.61 7.70 75.79
N TYR A 335 -21.15 7.00 74.79
CA TYR A 335 -20.38 6.40 73.71
C TYR A 335 -19.85 7.50 72.78
N CYS A 336 -18.78 7.16 72.06
CA CYS A 336 -18.23 7.80 70.84
C CYS A 336 -17.44 9.11 71.08
N TRP A 337 -16.24 9.29 70.54
CA TRP A 337 -15.66 8.79 69.28
C TRP A 337 -14.26 8.20 69.44
#